data_AF-A7NPC1-F1
#
_entry.id   AF-A7NPC1-F1
#
_cell.length_a   1.000
_cell.length_b   1.000
_cell.length_c   1.000
_cell.angle_alpha   90.00
_cell.angle_beta   90.00
_cell.angle_gamma   90.00
#
_symmetry.space_group_name_H-M   'P 1'
#
loop_
_entity.id
_entity.type
_entity.pdbx_description
1 polymer ?
#
loop_
_entity_poly.entity_id
_entity_poly.type
_entity_poly.pdbx_seq_one_letter_code
_entity_poly.pdbx_strand_id
1 'polypeptide(L)'
;MRQRTDSHGTLSEQALYEYADLLALRLYQDLGRRCYLLSRQDIIELIHPYTDTLDRRDRRALSWLVWNLLQEGAEIEYEIDQA
;
A
#
# COMPACT_ATOMS: atom_id res chain seq x y z
N MET A 1 14.94 -13.61 6.84
CA MET A 1 13.57 -13.61 7.39
C MET A 1 12.70 -14.45 6.46
N ARG A 2 12.23 -15.63 6.90
CA ARG A 2 11.27 -16.44 6.11
C ARG A 2 9.87 -15.92 6.43
N GLN A 3 9.17 -15.40 5.43
CA GLN A 3 7.74 -15.11 5.54
C GLN A 3 7.00 -16.42 5.88
N ARG A 4 6.28 -16.42 6.99
CA ARG A 4 5.32 -17.50 7.31
C ARG A 4 4.10 -17.25 6.44
N THR A 5 4.05 -17.92 5.30
CA THR A 5 2.79 -18.14 4.59
C THR A 5 1.95 -19.08 5.44
N ASP A 6 0.75 -18.64 5.79
CA ASP A 6 -0.28 -19.51 6.33
C ASP A 6 -0.52 -20.62 5.28
N SER A 7 -0.86 -21.83 5.72
CA SER A 7 -0.86 -23.07 4.94
C SER A 7 -1.75 -23.11 3.67
N HIS A 8 -2.26 -21.96 3.21
CA HIS A 8 -3.09 -21.75 2.03
C HIS A 8 -2.51 -20.77 0.99
N GLY A 9 -1.29 -20.25 1.18
CA GLY A 9 -0.66 -19.34 0.22
C GLY A 9 -1.21 -17.91 0.24
N THR A 10 -2.01 -17.57 1.26
CA THR A 10 -2.49 -16.22 1.57
C THR A 10 -1.58 -15.56 2.61
N LEU A 11 -1.41 -14.25 2.50
CA LEU A 11 -0.74 -13.47 3.52
C LEU A 11 -1.56 -13.43 4.81
N SER A 12 -0.88 -13.48 5.95
CA SER A 12 -1.50 -13.16 7.23
C SER A 12 -1.90 -11.69 7.27
N GLU A 13 -2.86 -11.33 8.12
CA GLU A 13 -3.29 -9.94 8.27
C GLU A 13 -2.13 -9.01 8.64
N GLN A 14 -1.28 -9.43 9.58
CA GLN A 14 -0.07 -8.68 9.93
C GLN A 14 0.86 -8.49 8.73
N ALA A 15 1.08 -9.53 7.92
CA ALA A 15 1.93 -9.44 6.74
C ALA A 15 1.32 -8.53 5.67
N LEU A 16 -0.02 -8.45 5.54
CA LEU A 16 -0.70 -7.51 4.65
C LEU A 16 -0.43 -6.06 5.05
N TYR A 17 -0.56 -5.73 6.34
CA TYR A 17 -0.29 -4.37 6.83
C TYR A 17 1.19 -3.98 6.68
N GLU A 18 2.10 -4.84 7.12
CA GLU A 18 3.55 -4.61 6.95
C GLU A 18 3.92 -4.40 5.49
N TYR A 19 3.30 -5.16 4.58
CA TYR A 19 3.58 -5.00 3.16
C TYR A 19 2.95 -3.73 2.58
N ALA A 20 1.75 -3.36 3.01
CA ALA A 20 1.11 -2.11 2.61
C ALA A 20 1.94 -0.88 3.04
N ASP A 21 2.49 -0.88 4.24
CA ASP A 21 3.36 0.19 4.75
C ASP A 21 4.60 0.36 3.86
N LEU A 22 5.27 -0.74 3.53
CA LEU A 22 6.45 -0.72 2.67
C LEU A 22 6.13 -0.19 1.26
N LEU A 23 4.99 -0.58 0.70
CA LEU A 23 4.55 -0.11 -0.61
C LEU A 23 4.17 1.38 -0.58
N ALA A 24 3.46 1.83 0.45
CA ALA A 24 3.11 3.25 0.62
C ALA A 24 4.36 4.12 0.77
N LEU A 25 5.31 3.70 1.61
CA LEU A 25 6.61 4.38 1.75
C LEU A 25 7.37 4.43 0.43
N ARG A 26 7.39 3.33 -0.32
CA ARG A 26 8.06 3.28 -1.62
C ARG A 26 7.44 4.28 -2.60
N LEU A 27 6.11 4.32 -2.70
CA LEU A 27 5.41 5.27 -3.57
C LEU A 27 5.66 6.71 -3.17
N TYR A 28 5.66 7.02 -1.86
CA TYR A 28 5.97 8.35 -1.37
C TYR A 28 7.43 8.74 -1.66
N GLN A 29 8.39 7.83 -1.50
CA GLN A 29 9.79 8.07 -1.86
C GLN A 29 9.98 8.37 -3.35
N ASP A 30 9.25 7.66 -4.22
CA ASP A 30 9.38 7.80 -5.67
C ASP A 30 8.61 9.04 -6.21
N LEU A 31 7.47 9.40 -5.62
CA LEU A 31 6.56 10.44 -6.15
C LEU A 31 6.46 11.70 -5.30
N GLY A 32 6.87 11.65 -4.03
CA GLY A 32 6.61 12.68 -3.01
C GLY A 32 5.11 12.90 -2.81
N ARG A 33 4.72 14.11 -2.42
CA ARG A 33 3.31 14.54 -2.23
C ARG A 33 2.38 14.25 -3.43
N ARG A 34 2.92 14.03 -4.64
CA ARG A 34 2.12 13.65 -5.81
C ARG A 34 1.42 12.30 -5.65
N CYS A 35 1.91 11.41 -4.78
CA CYS A 35 1.24 10.13 -4.51
C CYS A 35 -0.16 10.30 -3.90
N TYR A 36 -0.45 11.44 -3.26
CA TYR A 36 -1.76 11.73 -2.68
C TYR A 36 -2.86 11.90 -3.74
N LEU A 37 -2.49 12.24 -4.97
CA LEU A 37 -3.42 12.39 -6.10
C LEU A 37 -3.75 11.07 -6.80
N LEU A 38 -3.10 9.97 -6.39
CA LEU A 38 -3.29 8.67 -7.04
C LEU A 38 -4.69 8.14 -6.74
N SER A 39 -5.38 7.74 -7.80
CA SER A 39 -6.57 6.90 -7.66
C SER A 39 -6.17 5.50 -7.21
N ARG A 40 -7.14 4.75 -6.69
CA ARG A 40 -6.92 3.33 -6.38
C ARG A 40 -6.49 2.52 -7.60
N GLN A 41 -6.91 2.89 -8.81
CA GLN A 41 -6.50 2.21 -10.03
C GLN A 41 -5.02 2.45 -10.32
N ASP A 42 -4.53 3.68 -10.13
CA ASP A 42 -3.10 3.99 -10.27
C ASP A 42 -2.27 3.18 -9.26
N ILE A 43 -2.76 3.03 -8.03
CA ILE A 43 -2.10 2.19 -7.01
C ILE A 43 -2.01 0.74 -7.49
N ILE A 44 -3.10 0.16 -8.01
CA ILE A 44 -3.09 -1.22 -8.54
C ILE A 44 -2.00 -1.40 -9.59
N GLU A 45 -1.89 -0.45 -10.53
CA GLU A 45 -0.91 -0.52 -11.62
C GLU A 45 0.53 -0.35 -11.11
N LEU A 46 0.76 0.61 -10.22
CA LEU A 46 2.09 0.91 -9.68
C LEU A 46 2.62 -0.21 -8.77
N ILE A 47 1.75 -0.88 -8.00
CA ILE A 47 2.17 -1.96 -7.10
C ILE A 47 2.11 -3.35 -7.74
N HIS A 48 1.58 -3.47 -8.96
CA HIS A 48 1.46 -4.75 -9.67
C HIS A 48 2.79 -5.53 -9.72
N PRO A 49 3.96 -4.92 -10.02
CA PRO A 49 5.23 -5.65 -10.07
C PRO A 49 5.66 -6.29 -8.75
N TYR A 50 5.09 -5.84 -7.62
CA TYR A 50 5.38 -6.39 -6.29
C TYR A 50 4.34 -7.41 -5.84
N THR A 51 3.17 -7.43 -6.46
CA THR A 51 2.02 -8.21 -5.98
C THR A 51 1.51 -9.24 -6.99
N ASP A 52 2.19 -9.39 -8.13
CA ASP A 52 1.81 -10.31 -9.22
C ASP A 52 1.74 -11.78 -8.80
N THR A 53 2.60 -12.19 -7.87
CA THR A 53 2.63 -13.54 -7.28
C THR A 53 1.54 -13.78 -6.23
N LEU A 54 0.89 -12.72 -5.74
CA LEU A 54 -0.16 -12.82 -4.74
C LEU A 54 -1.50 -13.20 -5.36
N ASP A 55 -2.34 -13.82 -4.54
CA ASP A 55 -3.69 -14.12 -4.96
C ASP A 55 -4.52 -12.83 -5.20
N ARG A 56 -5.71 -12.99 -5.75
CA ARG A 56 -6.58 -11.86 -6.08
C ARG A 56 -7.08 -11.12 -4.83
N ARG A 57 -7.26 -11.83 -3.72
CA ARG A 57 -7.78 -11.27 -2.47
C ARG A 57 -6.73 -10.34 -1.87
N ASP A 58 -5.50 -10.82 -1.75
CA ASP A 58 -4.38 -10.10 -1.15
C ASP A 58 -4.00 -8.90 -2.02
N ARG A 59 -3.96 -9.06 -3.35
CA ARG A 59 -3.79 -7.91 -4.27
C ARG A 59 -4.81 -6.80 -4.05
N ARG A 60 -6.09 -7.18 -3.93
CA ARG A 60 -7.18 -6.22 -3.72
C ARG A 60 -7.10 -5.54 -2.36
N ALA A 61 -6.71 -6.30 -1.33
CA ALA A 61 -6.51 -5.79 0.02
C ALA A 61 -5.34 -4.81 0.07
N LEU A 62 -4.17 -5.20 -0.42
CA LEU A 62 -2.97 -4.35 -0.48
C LEU A 62 -3.23 -3.05 -1.24
N SER A 63 -3.86 -3.13 -2.41
CA SER A 63 -4.17 -1.93 -3.20
C SER A 63 -5.07 -0.94 -2.45
N TRP A 64 -5.96 -1.45 -1.59
CA TRP A 64 -6.84 -0.61 -0.78
C TRP A 64 -6.10 -0.03 0.42
N LEU A 65 -5.33 -0.86 1.15
CA LEU A 65 -4.55 -0.42 2.31
C LEU A 65 -3.53 0.65 1.92
N VAL A 66 -2.76 0.42 0.85
CA VAL A 66 -1.80 1.41 0.34
C VAL A 66 -2.49 2.71 -0.03
N TRP A 67 -3.63 2.66 -0.73
CA TRP A 67 -4.37 3.87 -1.08
C TRP A 67 -4.81 4.65 0.17
N ASN A 68 -5.40 3.98 1.17
CA ASN A 68 -5.82 4.62 2.41
C ASN A 68 -4.66 5.28 3.17
N LEU A 69 -3.53 4.57 3.34
CA LEU A 69 -2.35 5.10 4.03
C LEU A 69 -1.87 6.40 3.38
N LEU A 70 -1.92 6.48 2.05
CA LEU A 70 -1.58 7.72 1.34
C LEU A 70 -2.61 8.82 1.55
N GLN A 71 -3.90 8.51 1.61
CA GLN A 71 -4.94 9.52 1.89
C GLN A 71 -4.85 10.04 3.33
N GLU A 72 -4.63 9.16 4.30
CA GLU A 72 -4.40 9.55 5.71
C GLU A 72 -3.16 10.45 5.83
N GLY A 73 -2.07 10.12 5.12
CA GLY A 73 -0.90 10.98 5.05
C GLY A 73 -1.19 12.35 4.46
N ALA A 74 -2.05 12.42 3.43
CA ALA A 74 -2.47 13.69 2.83
C ALA A 74 -3.28 14.55 3.80
N GLU A 75 -4.18 13.95 4.57
CA GLU A 75 -4.98 14.61 5.60
C GLU A 75 -4.08 15.18 6.71
N ILE A 76 -3.12 14.38 7.20
CA ILE A 76 -2.17 14.81 8.24
C ILE A 76 -1.29 15.97 7.74
N GLU A 77 -0.71 15.86 6.54
CA GLU A 77 0.11 16.94 5.99
C GLU A 77 -0.72 18.22 5.76
N TYR A 78 -1.98 18.09 5.34
CA TYR A 78 -2.88 19.22 5.20
C TYR A 78 -3.16 19.90 6.55
N GLU A 79 -3.42 19.14 7.61
CA GLU A 79 -3.63 19.69 8.96
C GLU A 79 -2.39 20.44 9.47
N ILE A 80 -1.18 19.91 9.21
CA ILE A 80 0.08 20.55 9.59
C ILE A 80 0.30 21.85 8.82
N ASP A 81 0.04 21.87 7.51
CA ASP A 81 0.22 23.05 6.65
C ASP A 81 -0.77 24.19 7.02
N GLN A 82 -1.84 23.91 7.77
CA GLN A 82 -2.81 24.91 8.26
C GLN A 82 -2.55 25.40 9.70
N ALA A 83 -1.59 24.82 10.43
CA ALA A 83 -1.29 25.14 11.83
C ALA A 83 -0.19 26.23 11.98
#